data_AF-A0AAF0VSQ2-F1
#
_entry.id   AF-A0AAF0VSQ2-F1
#
_cell.length_a   1.000
_cell.length_b   1.000
_cell.length_c   1.000
_cell.angle_alpha   90.00
_cell.angle_beta   90.00
_cell.angle_gamma   90.00
#
_symmetry.space_group_name_H-M   'P 1'
#
loop_
_entity.id
_entity.type
_entity.pdbx_description
1 polymer ?
#
loop_
_entity_poly.entity_id
_entity_poly.type
_entity_poly.pdbx_seq_one_letter_code
_entity_poly.pdbx_strand_id
1 'polypeptide(L)'
;MAADDISSADLTQATAEFVAVRGRLFGIAYRMLGSRTEAEDIVQEVWLRWQRYDRSSVIEPAAFLATTTTRLCINALQSARAHAKPTSVRGFPSPSTRVPIPSSAPSVAKRSSWRR
;
A
#
# COMPACT_ATOMS: atom_id res chain seq x y z
N MET A 1 28.59 -32.72 20.33
CA MET A 1 27.11 -32.73 20.30
C MET A 1 26.57 -31.77 21.38
N ALA A 2 26.93 -30.49 21.31
CA ALA A 2 26.56 -29.45 22.30
C ALA A 2 26.33 -28.06 21.65
N ALA A 3 26.72 -27.85 20.39
CA ALA A 3 26.53 -26.58 19.69
C ALA A 3 25.09 -26.35 19.20
N ASP A 4 24.33 -27.42 18.91
CA ASP A 4 22.92 -27.31 18.50
C ASP A 4 22.00 -26.84 19.64
N ASP A 5 22.35 -27.14 20.90
CA ASP A 5 21.51 -26.85 22.07
C ASP A 5 21.42 -25.34 22.35
N ILE A 6 22.54 -24.62 22.17
CA ILE A 6 22.60 -23.16 22.33
C ILE A 6 21.75 -22.47 21.25
N SER A 7 21.80 -22.96 20.00
CA SER A 7 20.98 -22.44 18.89
C SER A 7 19.48 -22.70 19.12
N SER A 8 19.12 -23.85 19.69
CA SER A 8 17.72 -24.16 20.04
C SER A 8 17.17 -23.27 21.15
N ALA A 9 17.96 -23.03 22.21
CA ALA A 9 17.59 -22.14 23.30
C ALA A 9 17.41 -20.69 22.81
N ASP A 10 18.31 -20.24 21.94
CA ASP A 10 18.27 -18.92 21.30
C ASP A 10 17.02 -18.72 20.43
N LEU A 11 16.66 -19.71 19.59
CA LEU A 11 15.41 -19.68 18.82
C LEU A 11 14.17 -19.71 19.73
N THR A 12 14.23 -20.43 20.84
CA THR A 12 13.13 -20.51 21.81
C THR A 12 12.88 -19.13 22.43
N GLN A 13 13.94 -18.43 22.83
CA GLN A 13 13.84 -17.05 23.31
C GLN A 13 13.30 -16.10 22.23
N ALA A 14 13.84 -16.18 21.01
CA ALA A 14 13.35 -15.37 19.89
C ALA A 14 11.85 -15.59 19.62
N THR A 15 11.40 -16.85 19.73
CA THR A 15 9.99 -17.23 19.60
C THR A 15 9.14 -16.59 20.69
N ALA A 16 9.57 -16.67 21.96
CA ALA A 16 8.83 -16.10 23.08
C ALA A 16 8.65 -14.59 22.93
N GLU A 17 9.73 -13.87 22.59
CA GLU A 17 9.71 -12.42 22.38
C GLU A 17 8.79 -12.02 21.21
N PHE A 18 8.84 -12.76 20.10
CA PHE A 18 7.99 -12.49 18.95
C PHE A 18 6.51 -12.80 19.24
N VAL A 19 6.19 -13.94 19.84
CA VAL A 19 4.82 -14.36 20.16
C VAL A 19 4.17 -13.35 21.10
N ALA A 20 4.91 -12.83 22.09
CA ALA A 20 4.42 -11.82 23.03
C ALA A 20 3.91 -10.54 22.34
N VAL A 21 4.49 -10.15 21.19
CA VAL A 21 4.11 -8.93 20.47
C VAL A 21 3.37 -9.19 19.16
N ARG A 22 3.24 -10.44 18.70
CA ARG A 22 2.67 -10.81 17.39
C ARG A 22 1.33 -10.15 17.11
N GLY A 23 0.42 -10.14 18.09
CA GLY A 23 -0.90 -9.50 17.96
C GLY A 23 -0.80 -7.98 17.73
N ARG A 24 0.15 -7.31 18.41
CA ARG A 24 0.42 -5.89 18.22
C ARG A 24 1.01 -5.61 16.84
N LEU A 25 1.96 -6.43 16.37
CA LEU A 25 2.56 -6.28 15.04
C LEU A 25 1.52 -6.44 13.94
N PHE A 26 0.68 -7.47 14.04
CA PHE A 26 -0.45 -7.67 13.12
C PHE A 26 -1.38 -6.47 13.10
N GLY A 27 -1.76 -5.95 14.28
CA GLY A 27 -2.62 -4.77 14.36
C GLY A 27 -2.00 -3.51 13.73
N ILE A 28 -0.68 -3.32 13.84
CA ILE A 28 0.02 -2.24 13.14
C ILE A 28 -0.06 -2.42 11.63
N ALA A 29 0.34 -3.59 11.12
CA ALA A 29 0.36 -3.87 9.69
C ALA A 29 -1.05 -3.79 9.07
N TYR A 30 -2.06 -4.34 9.75
CA TYR A 30 -3.44 -4.30 9.31
C TYR A 30 -3.98 -2.87 9.19
N ARG A 31 -3.66 -1.98 10.14
CA ARG A 31 -4.07 -0.57 10.05
C ARG A 31 -3.34 0.20 8.94
N MET A 32 -2.11 -0.17 8.60
CA MET A 32 -1.34 0.50 7.55
C MET A 32 -1.73 0.03 6.14
N LEU A 33 -1.99 -1.27 5.96
CA LEU A 33 -2.24 -1.87 4.65
C LEU A 33 -3.74 -2.01 4.34
N GLY A 34 -4.59 -2.13 5.36
CA GLY A 34 -6.03 -2.35 5.20
C GLY A 34 -6.40 -3.76 4.72
N SER A 35 -5.42 -4.61 4.42
CA SER A 35 -5.60 -6.00 4.00
C SER A 35 -5.14 -6.96 5.09
N ARG A 36 -5.99 -7.96 5.41
CA ARG A 36 -5.65 -9.01 6.37
C ARG A 36 -4.51 -9.88 5.86
N THR A 37 -4.58 -10.32 4.61
CA THR A 37 -3.58 -11.20 4.00
C THR A 37 -2.22 -10.52 3.97
N GLU A 38 -2.15 -9.28 3.48
CA GLU A 38 -0.88 -8.55 3.44
C GLU A 38 -0.32 -8.30 4.84
N ALA A 39 -1.17 -8.06 5.85
CA ALA A 39 -0.74 -7.93 7.22
C ALA A 39 -0.16 -9.24 7.79
N GLU A 40 -0.77 -10.38 7.49
CA GLU A 40 -0.25 -11.70 7.86
C GLU A 40 1.10 -11.97 7.19
N ASP A 41 1.27 -11.61 5.92
CA ASP A 41 2.52 -11.76 5.18
C ASP A 41 3.65 -10.90 5.77
N ILE A 42 3.36 -9.65 6.14
CA ILE A 42 4.35 -8.79 6.81
C ILE A 42 4.78 -9.39 8.14
N VAL A 43 3.85 -9.89 8.96
CA VAL A 43 4.18 -10.51 10.25
C VAL A 43 5.03 -11.76 10.07
N GLN A 44 4.79 -12.54 9.02
CA GLN A 44 5.64 -13.68 8.66
C GLN A 44 7.06 -13.23 8.25
N GLU A 45 7.17 -12.23 7.38
CA GLU A 45 8.46 -11.67 6.96
C GLU A 45 9.26 -11.11 8.16
N VAL A 46 8.60 -10.44 9.10
CA VAL A 46 9.22 -9.96 10.35
C VAL A 46 9.77 -11.13 11.16
N TRP A 47 9.01 -12.21 11.31
CA TRP A 47 9.47 -13.41 12.02
C TRP A 47 10.71 -14.04 11.37
N LEU A 48 10.70 -14.18 10.04
CA LEU A 48 11.83 -14.74 9.30
C LEU A 48 13.11 -13.90 9.46
N ARG A 49 12.98 -12.57 9.48
CA ARG A 49 14.11 -11.66 9.76
C ARG A 49 14.56 -11.75 11.19
N TRP A 50 13.64 -11.84 12.14
CA TRP A 50 13.94 -11.89 13.56
C TRP A 50 14.75 -13.13 13.98
N GLN A 51 14.43 -14.28 13.41
CA GLN A 51 15.19 -15.52 13.65
C GLN A 51 16.67 -15.38 13.25
N ARG A 52 16.94 -14.63 12.17
CA ARG A 52 18.28 -14.47 11.57
C ARG A 52 19.04 -13.24 12.05
N TYR A 53 18.39 -12.36 12.83
CA TYR A 53 19.00 -11.11 13.30
C TYR A 53 19.91 -11.39 14.50
N ASP A 54 20.97 -10.59 14.65
CA ASP A 54 21.80 -10.63 15.86
C ASP A 54 21.09 -9.91 17.01
N ARG A 55 20.46 -10.70 17.88
CA ARG A 55 19.61 -10.23 18.97
C ARG A 55 20.41 -9.70 20.16
N SER A 56 21.71 -9.96 20.23
CA SER A 56 22.59 -9.38 21.26
C SER A 56 22.69 -7.86 21.18
N SER A 57 22.45 -7.30 19.99
CA SER A 57 22.45 -5.86 19.73
C SER A 57 21.11 -5.17 20.05
N VAL A 58 20.06 -5.93 20.37
CA VAL A 58 18.70 -5.43 20.52
C VAL A 58 18.35 -5.26 22.00
N ILE A 59 18.29 -4.01 22.44
CA ILE A 59 17.96 -3.66 23.83
C ILE A 59 16.48 -3.90 24.14
N GLU A 60 15.59 -3.58 23.20
CA GLU A 60 14.14 -3.68 23.37
C GLU A 60 13.50 -4.40 22.16
N PRO A 61 13.30 -5.73 22.23
CA PRO A 61 12.77 -6.52 21.12
C PRO A 61 11.41 -6.04 20.63
N ALA A 62 10.51 -5.62 21.53
CA ALA A 62 9.17 -5.16 21.15
C ALA A 62 9.22 -3.90 20.29
N ALA A 63 10.07 -2.94 20.64
CA ALA A 63 10.26 -1.71 19.88
C ALA A 63 10.92 -2.01 18.52
N PHE A 64 11.96 -2.83 18.51
CA PHE A 64 12.64 -3.23 17.28
C PHE A 64 11.70 -3.91 16.28
N LEU A 65 10.88 -4.85 16.75
CA LEU A 65 9.91 -5.57 15.92
C LEU A 65 8.81 -4.64 15.39
N ALA A 66 8.32 -3.70 16.20
CA ALA A 66 7.35 -2.70 15.76
C ALA A 66 7.91 -1.77 14.68
N THR A 67 9.15 -1.29 14.84
CA THR A 67 9.84 -0.48 13.83
C THR A 67 10.06 -1.26 12.54
N THR A 68 10.50 -2.51 12.63
CA THR A 68 10.71 -3.39 11.47
C THR A 68 9.40 -3.62 10.71
N THR A 69 8.32 -3.91 11.43
CA THR A 69 6.97 -4.06 10.85
C THR A 69 6.54 -2.81 10.09
N THR A 70 6.74 -1.63 10.70
CA THR A 70 6.36 -0.34 10.10
C THR A 70 7.13 -0.08 8.81
N ARG A 71 8.46 -0.32 8.82
CA ARG A 71 9.32 -0.16 7.64
C ARG A 71 8.91 -1.10 6.49
N LEU A 72 8.61 -2.35 6.81
CA LEU A 72 8.13 -3.32 5.81
C LEU A 72 6.80 -2.89 5.20
N CYS A 73 5.86 -2.38 6.01
CA CYS A 73 4.59 -1.86 5.49
C CYS A 73 4.81 -0.66 4.55
N ILE A 74 5.71 0.27 4.90
CA ILE A 74 6.04 1.42 4.03
C ILE A 74 6.60 0.93 2.69
N ASN A 75 7.52 -0.04 2.73
CA ASN A 75 8.11 -0.60 1.51
C ASN A 75 7.05 -1.30 0.63
N ALA A 76 6.14 -2.06 1.25
CA ALA A 76 5.04 -2.71 0.54
C ALA A 76 4.11 -1.68 -0.15
N LEU A 77 3.74 -0.60 0.56
CA LEU A 77 2.92 0.48 -0.01
C LEU A 77 3.64 1.22 -1.15
N GLN A 78 4.94 1.45 -1.02
CA GLN A 78 5.74 2.07 -2.08
C GLN A 78 5.84 1.18 -3.32
N SER A 79 6.07 -0.13 -3.12
CA SER A 79 6.10 -1.12 -4.19
C SER A 79 4.76 -1.20 -4.93
N ALA A 80 3.64 -1.28 -4.20
CA ALA A 80 2.30 -1.29 -4.78
C ALA A 80 2.03 -0.03 -5.63
N ARG A 81 2.48 1.15 -5.20
CA ARG A 81 2.37 2.40 -5.97
C ARG A 81 3.25 2.40 -7.22
N ALA A 82 4.46 1.84 -7.15
CA ALA A 82 5.34 1.74 -8.30
C ALA A 82 4.82 0.75 -9.36
N HIS A 83 4.15 -0.32 -8.92
CA HIS A 83 3.54 -1.32 -9.78
C HIS A 83 2.10 -1.00 -10.21
N ALA A 84 1.47 0.01 -9.60
CA ALA A 84 0.20 0.54 -10.05
C ALA A 84 0.40 1.15 -11.44
N LYS A 85 0.10 0.35 -12.47
CA LYS A 85 0.09 0.82 -13.84
C LYS A 85 -0.84 2.04 -13.86
N PRO A 86 -0.41 3.21 -14.37
CA PRO A 86 -1.31 4.32 -14.51
C PRO A 86 -2.51 3.78 -15.29
N THR A 87 -3.70 3.89 -14.70
CA THR A 87 -4.94 3.69 -15.44
C THR A 87 -4.89 4.75 -16.53
N SER A 88 -4.36 4.38 -17.70
CA SER A 88 -4.70 5.08 -18.93
C SER A 88 -6.21 5.06 -18.92
N VAL A 89 -6.79 6.23 -18.74
CA VAL A 89 -8.20 6.48 -18.97
C VAL A 89 -8.40 6.17 -20.44
N ARG A 90 -8.61 4.89 -20.70
CA ARG A 90 -8.71 4.27 -22.00
C ARG A 90 -10.05 4.73 -22.55
N GLY A 91 -10.01 5.74 -23.41
CA GLY A 91 -11.08 5.99 -24.38
C GLY A 91 -11.98 7.21 -24.18
N PHE A 92 -11.57 8.28 -23.49
CA PHE A 92 -12.29 9.56 -23.60
C PHE A 92 -11.56 10.50 -24.59
N PRO A 93 -12.17 10.89 -25.72
CA PRO A 93 -11.60 11.94 -26.54
C PRO A 93 -11.62 13.26 -25.75
N SER A 94 -10.51 13.99 -25.78
CA SER A 94 -10.40 15.35 -25.25
C SER A 94 -11.45 16.26 -25.93
N PRO A 95 -12.17 17.15 -25.20
CA PRO A 95 -13.30 17.93 -25.74
C PRO A 95 -12.92 19.02 -26.76
N SER A 96 -11.77 18.95 -27.44
CA SER A 96 -11.41 19.90 -28.51
C SER A 96 -11.80 19.43 -29.91
N THR A 97 -12.83 18.61 -30.08
CA THR A 97 -13.46 18.47 -31.39
C THR A 97 -14.44 19.63 -31.57
N ARG A 98 -13.92 20.77 -32.00
CA ARG A 98 -14.75 21.86 -32.55
C ARG A 98 -15.43 21.30 -33.80
N VAL A 99 -16.66 20.84 -33.67
CA VAL A 99 -17.49 20.46 -34.81
C VAL A 99 -17.68 21.72 -35.67
N PRO A 100 -17.38 21.70 -36.98
CA PRO A 100 -17.67 22.85 -37.82
C PRO A 100 -19.19 22.99 -37.91
N ILE A 101 -19.70 24.11 -37.40
CA ILE A 101 -21.10 24.52 -37.57
C ILE A 101 -21.33 24.69 -39.08
N PRO A 102 -22.27 23.97 -39.72
CA PRO A 102 -22.59 24.25 -41.10
C PRO A 102 -23.21 25.65 -41.17
N SER A 103 -22.50 26.57 -41.81
CA SER A 103 -23.02 27.89 -42.17
C SER A 103 -24.11 27.69 -43.22
N SER A 104 -25.35 27.62 -42.75
CA SER A 104 -26.54 27.77 -43.59
C SER A 104 -27.51 28.62 -42.79
N ALA A 105 -27.56 29.90 -43.14
CA ALA A 105 -28.62 30.79 -42.72
C ALA A 105 -29.79 30.65 -43.71
N PRO A 106 -30.96 30.14 -43.30
CA PRO A 106 -32.17 30.48 -44.03
C PRO A 106 -32.55 31.91 -43.67
N SER A 107 -32.50 32.77 -44.70
CA SER A 107 -33.11 34.09 -44.75
C SER A 107 -34.50 34.08 -44.10
N VAL A 108 -34.64 34.73 -42.94
CA VAL A 108 -35.98 35.07 -42.44
C VAL A 108 -36.42 36.33 -43.18
N ALA A 109 -37.37 36.11 -44.08
CA ALA A 109 -38.04 37.14 -44.82
C ALA A 109 -38.62 38.20 -43.87
N LYS A 110 -38.42 39.47 -44.25
CA LYS A 110 -39.07 40.62 -43.62
C LYS A 110 -40.56 40.35 -43.47
N ARG A 111 -41.07 40.42 -42.24
CA ARG A 111 -42.43 40.84 -42.01
C ARG A 111 -42.42 42.08 -41.14
N SER A 112 -42.75 43.17 -41.81
CA SER A 112 -43.28 44.39 -41.24
C SER A 112 -44.34 44.06 -40.18
N SER A 113 -44.46 45.00 -39.24
CA SER A 113 -45.73 45.63 -38.89
C SER A 113 -46.22 45.47 -37.42
N TRP A 114 -46.12 46.59 -36.68
CA TRP A 114 -47.13 47.21 -35.79
C TRP A 114 -47.11 46.99 -34.25
N ARG A 115 -47.18 48.16 -33.57
CA ARG A 115 -47.69 48.51 -32.21
C ARG A 115 -46.71 48.27 -31.03
N ARG A 116 -46.47 49.21 -30.11
CA ARG A 116 -47.13 50.48 -29.72
C ARG A 116 -46.11 51.62 -29.61
#